data_AF-A0A836RWW3-F1
#
_entry.id   AF-A0A836RWW3-F1
#
_cell.length_a   1.000
_cell.length_b   1.000
_cell.length_c   1.000
_cell.angle_alpha   90.00
_cell.angle_beta   90.00
_cell.angle_gamma   90.00
#
_symmetry.space_group_name_H-M   'P 1'
#
loop_
_entity.id
_entity.type
_entity.pdbx_description
1 polymer ?
#
loop_
_entity_poly.entity_id
_entity_poly.type
_entity_poly.pdbx_seq_one_letter_code
_entity_poly.pdbx_strand_id
1 'polypeptide(L)'
;HITVHTYPESHPHGGISTFRADIDVSTCGRISPLKALNYLIHSFDSDIVIMDYRVRGFTRDVDGRKYYIDHDITSIQNYISDDTKERYEMIDVNVYQENIFHTKMILKDFKLDNYLFGIDEADLTPEENREIRERLRCEMLEIFYGRNMA
;
A
#
# COMPACT_ATOMS: atom_id res chain seq x y z
N HIS A 1 -2.63 -5.12 18.98
CA HIS A 1 -1.61 -4.06 19.09
C HIS A 1 -1.57 -3.26 17.80
N ILE A 2 -0.94 -2.08 17.83
CA ILE A 2 -0.61 -1.30 16.64
C ILE A 2 0.88 -0.97 16.73
N THR A 3 1.65 -1.25 15.69
CA THR A 3 3.09 -0.94 15.62
C THR A 3 3.43 -0.27 14.30
N VAL A 4 4.37 0.67 14.34
CA VAL A 4 4.79 1.45 13.17
C VAL A 4 6.32 1.46 13.10
N HIS A 5 6.87 1.19 11.92
CA HIS A 5 8.28 1.34 11.61
C HIS A 5 8.45 2.23 10.39
N THR A 6 9.26 3.27 10.50
CA THR A 6 9.51 4.21 9.39
C THR A 6 10.96 4.10 8.91
N TYR A 7 11.14 4.10 7.61
CA TYR A 7 12.43 3.97 6.93
C TYR A 7 12.54 5.09 5.89
N PRO A 8 13.11 6.26 6.25
CA PRO A 8 13.59 7.20 5.26
C PRO A 8 14.83 6.62 4.58
N GLU A 9 14.82 6.60 3.25
CA GLU A 9 15.94 6.20 2.41
C GLU A 9 16.26 7.36 1.46
N SER A 10 17.54 7.65 1.30
CA SER A 10 18.02 8.65 0.35
C SER A 10 19.28 8.12 -0.31
N HIS A 11 19.21 7.85 -1.61
CA HIS A 11 20.37 7.37 -2.33
C HIS A 11 21.31 8.55 -2.66
N PRO A 12 22.56 8.56 -2.16
CA PRO A 12 23.47 9.72 -2.28
C PRO A 12 23.85 10.08 -3.72
N HIS A 13 23.61 9.17 -4.68
CA HIS A 13 23.88 9.38 -6.11
C HIS A 13 22.62 9.27 -6.99
N GLY A 14 21.48 8.88 -6.41
CA GLY A 14 20.29 8.46 -7.16
C GLY A 14 19.25 9.55 -7.35
N GLY A 15 19.39 10.70 -6.67
CA GLY A 15 18.48 11.86 -6.77
C GLY A 15 17.06 11.64 -6.25
N ILE A 16 16.63 10.39 -6.06
CA ILE A 16 15.34 10.01 -5.48
C ILE A 16 15.55 9.68 -4.01
N SER A 17 14.62 10.13 -3.18
CA SER A 17 14.51 9.74 -1.77
C SER A 17 13.16 9.11 -1.56
N THR A 18 13.13 8.02 -0.80
CA THR A 18 11.94 7.21 -0.56
C THR A 18 11.62 7.19 0.92
N PHE A 19 10.35 7.33 1.27
CA PHE A 19 9.89 7.19 2.65
C PHE A 19 8.94 5.99 2.76
N ARG A 20 9.34 4.98 3.53
CA ARG A 20 8.51 3.80 3.80
C ARG A 20 7.99 3.81 5.23
N ALA A 21 6.72 3.50 5.41
CA ALA A 21 6.12 3.23 6.71
C ALA A 21 5.45 1.85 6.73
N ASP A 22 5.90 0.97 7.61
CA ASP A 22 5.34 -0.36 7.82
C ASP A 22 4.43 -0.30 9.05
N ILE A 23 3.15 -0.67 8.90
CA ILE A 23 2.12 -0.56 9.95
C ILE A 23 1.45 -1.93 10.16
N ASP A 24 1.55 -2.48 11.37
CA ASP A 24 0.83 -3.70 11.76
C ASP A 24 -0.33 -3.33 12.69
N VAL A 25 -1.56 -3.70 12.29
CA VAL A 25 -2.78 -3.50 13.08
C VAL A 25 -3.37 -4.86 13.40
N SER A 26 -3.17 -5.29 14.65
CA SER A 26 -3.74 -6.52 15.17
C SER A 26 -4.82 -6.22 16.20
N THR A 27 -6.02 -6.72 15.96
CA THR A 27 -7.15 -6.58 16.88
C THR A 27 -7.61 -7.97 17.35
N CYS A 28 -8.36 -8.00 18.45
CA CYS A 28 -8.98 -9.22 18.97
C CYS A 28 -10.48 -8.98 19.18
N GLY A 29 -11.28 -10.05 19.09
CA GLY A 29 -12.73 -9.98 19.29
C GLY A 29 -13.47 -9.42 18.08
N ARG A 30 -14.49 -8.57 18.31
CA ARG A 30 -15.46 -8.13 17.27
C ARG A 30 -14.97 -6.95 16.43
N ILE A 31 -13.81 -6.39 16.75
CA ILE A 31 -13.27 -5.22 16.06
C ILE A 31 -12.37 -5.73 14.94
N SER A 32 -12.80 -5.59 13.68
CA SER A 32 -11.96 -5.90 12.53
C SER A 32 -10.95 -4.77 12.28
N PRO A 33 -9.67 -5.08 11.98
CA PRO A 33 -8.68 -4.07 11.63
C PRO A 33 -9.03 -3.38 10.29
N LEU A 34 -9.84 -4.02 9.43
CA LEU A 34 -10.33 -3.46 8.17
C LEU A 34 -11.13 -2.16 8.37
N LYS A 35 -11.68 -1.93 9.57
CA LYS A 35 -12.36 -0.66 9.90
C LYS A 35 -11.42 0.55 9.93
N ALA A 36 -10.13 0.34 10.18
CA ALA A 36 -9.13 1.40 10.18
C ALA A 36 -8.47 1.59 8.80
N LEU A 37 -8.74 0.70 7.84
CA LEU A 37 -8.02 0.62 6.58
C LEU A 37 -8.06 1.92 5.78
N ASN A 38 -9.26 2.45 5.49
CA ASN A 38 -9.41 3.69 4.74
C ASN A 38 -8.77 4.88 5.46
N TYR A 39 -8.91 4.95 6.79
CA TYR A 39 -8.27 6.00 7.57
C TYR A 39 -6.75 5.97 7.41
N LEU A 40 -6.13 4.79 7.46
CA LEU A 40 -4.69 4.65 7.27
C LEU A 40 -4.27 5.05 5.85
N ILE A 41 -4.95 4.55 4.82
CA ILE A 41 -4.64 4.88 3.42
C ILE A 41 -4.71 6.40 3.20
N HIS A 42 -5.80 7.04 3.64
CA HIS A 42 -6.01 8.48 3.48
C HIS A 42 -5.06 9.34 4.33
N SER A 43 -4.59 8.83 5.47
CA SER A 43 -3.69 9.60 6.36
C SER A 43 -2.27 9.71 5.81
N PHE A 44 -1.81 8.71 5.05
CA PHE A 44 -0.45 8.70 4.50
C PHE A 44 -0.37 9.10 3.03
N ASP A 45 -1.48 9.05 2.29
CA ASP A 45 -1.60 9.39 0.87
C ASP A 45 -0.43 8.86 0.01
N SER A 46 -0.05 7.60 0.26
CA SER A 46 1.20 7.03 -0.24
C SER A 46 1.13 6.63 -1.70
N ASP A 47 2.20 6.86 -2.45
CA ASP A 47 2.31 6.50 -3.86
C ASP A 47 2.09 5.01 -4.13
N ILE A 48 2.54 4.17 -3.19
CA ILE A 48 2.43 2.72 -3.22
C ILE A 48 1.94 2.25 -1.86
N VAL A 49 0.96 1.36 -1.87
CA VAL A 49 0.40 0.77 -0.66
C VAL A 49 0.37 -0.75 -0.83
N ILE A 50 1.03 -1.47 0.07
CA ILE A 50 1.05 -2.93 0.10
C ILE A 50 0.37 -3.36 1.38
N MET A 51 -0.66 -4.20 1.26
CA MET A 51 -1.49 -4.60 2.38
C MET A 51 -1.60 -6.11 2.45
N ASP A 52 -1.36 -6.64 3.65
CA ASP A 52 -1.56 -8.03 3.99
C ASP A 52 -2.66 -8.13 5.05
N TYR A 53 -3.69 -8.92 4.74
CA TYR A 53 -4.68 -9.34 5.72
C TYR A 53 -4.52 -10.83 5.98
N ARG A 54 -4.16 -11.17 7.21
CA ARG A 54 -3.95 -12.53 7.67
C ARG A 54 -4.82 -12.83 8.87
N VAL A 55 -5.59 -13.90 8.74
CA VAL A 55 -6.41 -14.43 9.83
C VAL A 55 -5.51 -15.18 10.80
N ARG A 56 -5.53 -14.77 12.08
CA ARG A 56 -4.73 -15.38 13.14
C ARG A 56 -5.64 -16.12 14.12
N GLY A 57 -5.40 -17.43 14.27
CA GLY A 57 -6.12 -18.26 15.24
C GLY A 57 -7.51 -18.69 14.78
N PHE A 58 -8.33 -19.14 15.74
CA PHE A 58 -9.71 -19.55 15.52
C PHE A 58 -10.52 -19.39 16.82
N THR A 59 -11.83 -19.26 16.69
CA THR A 59 -12.78 -19.45 17.79
C THR A 59 -13.52 -20.78 17.63
N ARG A 60 -14.19 -21.24 18.68
CA ARG A 60 -14.93 -22.51 18.70
C ARG A 60 -16.36 -22.26 19.17
N ASP A 61 -17.34 -22.86 18.50
CA ASP A 61 -18.74 -22.81 18.96
C ASP A 61 -19.04 -23.83 20.06
N VAL A 62 -20.30 -23.86 20.51
CA VAL A 62 -20.80 -24.78 21.54
C VAL A 62 -20.73 -26.25 21.11
N ASP A 63 -20.80 -26.52 19.80
CA ASP A 63 -20.74 -27.86 19.22
C ASP A 63 -19.29 -28.32 18.92
N GLY A 64 -18.32 -27.45 19.18
CA GLY A 64 -16.90 -27.72 19.03
C GLY A 64 -16.32 -27.44 17.64
N ARG A 65 -17.11 -26.88 16.71
CA ARG A 65 -16.68 -26.48 15.36
C ARG A 65 -15.79 -25.23 15.44
N LYS A 66 -14.71 -25.24 14.67
CA LYS A 66 -13.77 -24.13 14.58
C LYS A 66 -14.21 -23.12 13.52
N TYR A 67 -14.13 -21.85 13.86
CA TYR A 67 -14.37 -20.72 12.98
C TYR A 67 -13.11 -19.87 12.91
N TYR A 68 -12.64 -19.62 11.70
CA TYR A 68 -11.41 -18.87 11.45
C TYR A 68 -11.73 -17.43 11.02
N ILE A 69 -12.82 -17.22 10.27
CA ILE A 69 -13.28 -15.91 9.81
C ILE A 69 -14.77 -15.77 10.12
N ASP A 70 -15.19 -14.59 10.54
CA ASP A 70 -16.56 -14.23 10.90
C ASP A 70 -17.25 -13.31 9.87
N HIS A 71 -16.61 -13.07 8.73
CA HIS A 71 -17.09 -12.27 7.61
C HIS A 71 -16.63 -12.87 6.28
N ASP A 72 -17.31 -12.52 5.18
CA ASP A 72 -16.89 -12.92 3.85
C ASP A 72 -15.80 -11.96 3.35
N ILE A 73 -14.64 -12.51 2.99
CA ILE A 73 -13.55 -11.76 2.39
C ILE A 73 -12.93 -12.59 1.27
N THR A 74 -13.00 -12.01 0.07
CA THR A 74 -12.33 -12.53 -1.13
C THR A 74 -11.21 -11.62 -1.60
N SER A 75 -11.24 -10.35 -1.18
CA SER A 75 -10.27 -9.31 -1.52
C SER A 75 -10.27 -8.22 -0.46
N ILE A 76 -9.10 -7.65 -0.15
CA ILE A 76 -9.00 -6.45 0.68
C ILE A 76 -9.65 -5.26 -0.04
N GLN A 77 -9.62 -5.24 -1.38
CA GLN A 77 -10.22 -4.17 -2.21
C GLN A 77 -11.71 -3.97 -1.93
N ASN A 78 -12.43 -5.00 -1.50
CA ASN A 78 -13.84 -4.90 -1.12
C ASN A 78 -14.08 -3.94 0.07
N TYR A 79 -13.04 -3.66 0.85
CA TYR A 79 -13.07 -2.79 2.03
C TYR A 79 -12.48 -1.40 1.77
N ILE A 80 -12.02 -1.15 0.54
CA ILE A 80 -11.43 0.13 0.13
C ILE A 80 -12.54 1.03 -0.42
N SER A 81 -12.48 2.30 -0.05
CA SER A 81 -13.39 3.36 -0.51
C SER A 81 -13.27 3.61 -2.01
N ASP A 82 -14.37 3.94 -2.67
CA ASP A 82 -14.40 4.05 -4.14
C ASP A 82 -13.51 5.19 -4.66
N ASP A 83 -13.38 6.29 -3.91
CA ASP A 83 -12.43 7.37 -4.24
C ASP A 83 -10.98 6.88 -4.27
N THR A 84 -10.61 5.98 -3.35
CA THR A 84 -9.28 5.37 -3.36
C THR A 84 -9.13 4.43 -4.54
N LYS A 85 -10.12 3.59 -4.84
CA LYS A 85 -10.06 2.69 -6.00
C LYS A 85 -9.93 3.45 -7.34
N GLU A 86 -10.52 4.63 -7.43
CA GLU A 86 -10.38 5.49 -8.61
C GLU A 86 -8.96 6.03 -8.76
N ARG A 87 -8.28 6.38 -7.66
CA ARG A 87 -6.92 6.95 -7.68
C ARG A 87 -5.81 5.93 -7.93
N TYR A 88 -6.02 4.67 -7.54
CA TYR A 88 -4.98 3.64 -7.58
C TYR A 88 -5.27 2.55 -8.61
N GLU A 89 -4.22 2.01 -9.24
CA GLU A 89 -4.27 0.67 -9.83
C GLU A 89 -4.03 -0.36 -8.74
N MET A 90 -4.78 -1.46 -8.74
CA MET A 90 -4.73 -2.45 -7.67
C MET A 90 -4.60 -3.87 -8.22
N ILE A 91 -3.80 -4.70 -7.57
CA ILE A 91 -3.67 -6.13 -7.86
C ILE A 91 -3.82 -6.96 -6.60
N ASP A 92 -4.44 -8.13 -6.74
CA ASP A 92 -4.58 -9.11 -5.65
C ASP A 92 -3.71 -10.33 -5.87
N VAL A 93 -3.12 -10.83 -4.77
CA VAL A 93 -2.34 -12.08 -4.73
C VAL A 93 -2.79 -12.90 -3.52
N ASN A 94 -4.02 -13.40 -3.57
CA ASN A 94 -4.64 -14.09 -2.42
C ASN A 94 -4.31 -15.60 -2.40
N VAL A 95 -4.07 -16.15 -1.21
CA VAL A 95 -3.94 -17.59 -0.94
C VAL A 95 -5.09 -18.03 -0.05
N TYR A 96 -6.23 -18.33 -0.67
CA TYR A 96 -7.49 -18.59 0.02
C TYR A 96 -7.43 -19.76 1.00
N GLN A 97 -6.69 -20.82 0.69
CA GLN A 97 -6.56 -22.01 1.54
C GLN A 97 -5.90 -21.67 2.89
N GLU A 98 -5.08 -20.63 2.94
CA GLU A 98 -4.34 -20.20 4.13
C GLU A 98 -4.94 -18.95 4.78
N ASN A 99 -6.06 -18.44 4.25
CA ASN A 99 -6.68 -17.17 4.69
C ASN A 99 -5.68 -15.99 4.69
N ILE A 100 -4.86 -15.93 3.64
CA ILE A 100 -3.92 -14.85 3.38
C ILE A 100 -4.43 -14.06 2.19
N PHE A 101 -4.68 -12.78 2.39
CA PHE A 101 -5.13 -11.85 1.36
C PHE A 101 -4.09 -10.75 1.23
N HIS A 102 -3.74 -10.45 -0.01
CA HIS A 102 -2.70 -9.49 -0.32
C HIS A 102 -3.17 -8.60 -1.45
N THR A 103 -3.16 -7.29 -1.20
CA THR A 103 -3.48 -6.29 -2.21
C THR A 103 -2.33 -5.30 -2.30
N LYS A 104 -1.85 -5.05 -3.52
CA LYS A 104 -0.93 -3.97 -3.81
C LYS A 104 -1.66 -2.88 -4.57
N MET A 105 -1.32 -1.63 -4.28
CA MET A 105 -1.86 -0.45 -4.94
C MET A 105 -0.72 0.45 -5.38
N ILE A 106 -0.85 1.06 -6.55
CA ILE A 106 0.06 2.08 -7.08
C ILE A 106 -0.76 3.25 -7.62
N LEU A 107 -0.34 4.48 -7.33
CA LEU A 107 -1.02 5.69 -7.77
C LEU A 107 -1.00 5.76 -9.31
N LYS A 108 -2.16 5.98 -9.94
CA LYS A 108 -2.29 6.04 -11.41
C LYS A 108 -1.53 7.21 -12.01
N ASP A 109 -1.81 8.40 -11.46
CA ASP A 109 -1.31 9.66 -11.95
C ASP A 109 -0.76 10.48 -10.79
N PHE A 110 0.46 10.98 -10.96
CA PHE A 110 1.13 11.82 -9.98
C PHE A 110 1.47 13.20 -10.57
N LYS A 111 1.46 14.21 -9.69
CA LYS A 111 1.87 15.58 -10.01
C LYS A 111 3.34 15.75 -9.66
N LEU A 112 4.18 16.08 -10.62
CA LEU A 112 5.63 16.11 -10.41
C LEU A 112 6.03 17.12 -9.33
N ASP A 113 5.34 18.26 -9.24
CA ASP A 113 5.50 19.25 -8.16
C ASP A 113 5.49 18.66 -6.74
N ASN A 114 4.77 17.56 -6.51
CA ASN A 114 4.71 16.93 -5.19
C ASN A 114 6.00 16.19 -4.80
N TYR A 115 6.93 16.00 -5.75
CA TYR A 115 8.16 15.19 -5.59
C TYR A 115 9.43 16.03 -5.73
N LEU A 116 9.32 17.26 -6.22
CA LEU A 116 10.45 18.16 -6.40
C LEU A 116 10.79 18.86 -5.08
N PHE A 117 12.08 19.05 -4.82
CA PHE A 117 12.57 19.75 -3.64
C PHE A 117 13.31 21.02 -4.03
N GLY A 118 12.76 22.18 -3.69
CA GLY A 118 13.39 23.48 -3.89
C GLY A 118 13.35 24.04 -5.31
N ILE A 119 12.63 23.38 -6.23
CA ILE A 119 12.33 23.84 -7.59
C ILE A 119 10.89 23.46 -7.94
N ASP A 120 10.25 24.23 -8.81
CA ASP A 120 8.92 23.91 -9.32
C ASP A 120 9.01 23.23 -10.69
N GLU A 121 7.98 22.48 -11.08
CA GLU A 121 7.92 21.82 -12.40
C GLU A 121 8.07 22.83 -13.56
N ALA A 122 7.62 24.08 -13.35
CA ALA A 122 7.72 25.16 -14.32
C ALA A 122 9.15 25.64 -14.58
N ASP A 123 10.09 25.37 -13.66
CA ASP A 123 11.50 25.74 -13.79
C ASP A 123 12.29 24.72 -14.61
N LEU A 124 11.72 23.53 -14.84
CA LEU A 124 12.36 22.44 -15.57
C LEU A 124 12.19 22.59 -17.08
N THR A 125 13.24 22.22 -17.82
CA THR A 125 13.09 22.03 -19.26
C THR A 125 12.17 20.84 -19.56
N PRO A 126 11.52 20.79 -20.73
CA PRO A 126 10.68 19.65 -21.12
C PRO A 126 11.44 18.31 -21.11
N GLU A 127 12.75 18.34 -21.35
CA GLU A 127 13.60 17.15 -21.31
C GLU A 127 13.84 16.67 -19.89
N GLU A 128 14.23 17.56 -18.96
CA GLU A 128 14.42 17.23 -17.54
C GLU A 128 13.13 16.74 -16.90
N ASN A 129 12.01 17.40 -17.18
CA ASN A 129 10.70 17.00 -16.68
C ASN A 129 10.37 15.56 -17.08
N ARG A 130 10.56 15.23 -18.37
CA ARG A 130 10.36 13.87 -18.89
C ARG A 130 11.28 12.86 -18.21
N GLU A 131 12.57 13.17 -18.09
CA GLU A 131 13.54 12.29 -17.46
C GLU A 131 13.19 11.99 -15.99
N ILE A 132 12.85 13.02 -15.21
CA ILE A 132 12.49 12.86 -13.80
C ILE A 132 11.21 12.02 -13.67
N ARG A 133 10.19 12.28 -14.50
CA ARG A 133 8.95 11.49 -14.51
C ARG A 133 9.20 10.03 -14.85
N GLU A 134 10.05 9.74 -15.84
CA GLU A 134 10.42 8.38 -16.22
C GLU A 134 11.15 7.67 -15.08
N ARG A 135 12.08 8.35 -14.41
CA ARG A 135 12.81 7.82 -13.25
C ARG A 135 11.91 7.54 -12.05
N LEU A 136 11.04 8.47 -11.68
CA LEU A 136 10.06 8.28 -10.61
C LEU A 136 9.13 7.12 -10.91
N ARG A 137 8.62 7.05 -12.15
CA ARG A 137 7.75 5.95 -12.57
C ARG A 137 8.47 4.60 -12.53
N CYS A 138 9.74 4.56 -12.94
CA CYS A 138 10.56 3.35 -12.84
C CYS A 138 10.70 2.90 -11.38
N GLU A 139 11.15 3.79 -10.50
CA GLU A 139 11.29 3.54 -9.06
C GLU A 139 9.99 3.00 -8.46
N MET A 140 8.86 3.66 -8.73
CA MET A 140 7.57 3.25 -8.20
C MET A 140 7.17 1.84 -8.65
N LEU A 141 7.40 1.52 -9.93
CA LEU A 141 7.09 0.22 -10.49
C LEU A 141 8.04 -0.87 -9.97
N GLU A 142 9.32 -0.57 -9.76
CA GLU A 142 10.28 -1.50 -9.16
C GLU A 142 9.85 -1.90 -7.73
N ILE A 143 9.43 -0.92 -6.92
CA ILE A 143 8.89 -1.16 -5.58
C ILE A 143 7.58 -1.95 -5.65
N PHE A 144 6.65 -1.55 -6.52
CA PHE A 144 5.35 -2.21 -6.65
C PHE A 144 5.47 -3.70 -7.05
N TYR A 145 6.30 -3.99 -8.05
CA TYR A 145 6.55 -5.37 -8.50
C TYR A 145 7.56 -6.12 -7.63
N GLY A 146 8.33 -5.41 -6.79
CA GLY A 146 9.37 -6.00 -5.94
C GLY A 146 10.53 -6.58 -6.74
N ARG A 147 10.88 -5.95 -7.87
CA ARG A 147 11.98 -6.39 -8.76
C ARG A 147 12.58 -5.20 -9.49
N ASN A 148 13.87 -5.29 -9.78
CA ASN A 148 14.54 -4.31 -10.63
C ASN A 148 14.08 -4.51 -12.07
N MET A 149 13.77 -3.41 -12.76
CA MET A 149 13.34 -3.39 -14.15
C MET A 149 14.50 -2.93 -15.03
N ALA A 150 15.40 -3.87 -15.34
CA ALA A 150 16.54 -3.69 -16.24
C ALA A 150 16.25 -4.23 -17.64
#